data_AF-A0A928JJL9-F1
#
_entry.id   AF-A0A928JJL9-F1
#
_cell.length_a   1.000
_cell.length_b   1.000
_cell.length_c   1.000
_cell.angle_alpha   90.00
_cell.angle_beta   90.00
_cell.angle_gamma   90.00
#
_symmetry.space_group_name_H-M   'P 1'
#
loop_
_entity.id
_entity.type
_entity.pdbx_description
1 polymer ?
#
loop_
_entity_poly.entity_id
_entity_poly.type
_entity_poly.pdbx_seq_one_letter_code
_entity_poly.pdbx_strand_id
1 'polypeptide(L)'
;MDKYIRMFKWLLLIIGGTTFVLSVTLMPEIASWAAWRIPEIAYLEYPLLIFVWVTLIGFYYIIILIFKICSNVQSDKAFTMGTVRTFDTIAWIAMGELIAYLIGFAVLAIWLMRAHPSFVFILFLVAFVCLMLFGFCKVMKHLLLRVIDIKEENDYTI
;
A
#
# COMPACT_ATOMS: atom_id res chain seq x y z
N MET A 1 18.03 -17.29 9.01
CA MET A 1 17.36 -16.03 8.62
C MET A 1 16.89 -16.04 7.17
N ASP A 2 17.73 -16.48 6.22
CA ASP A 2 17.42 -16.45 4.78
C ASP A 2 16.18 -17.22 4.34
N LYS A 3 15.86 -18.35 4.98
CA LYS A 3 14.64 -19.12 4.67
C LYS A 3 13.38 -18.27 4.84
N TYR A 4 13.26 -17.53 5.93
CA TYR A 4 12.09 -16.69 6.23
C TYR A 4 11.97 -15.52 5.25
N ILE A 5 13.09 -14.90 4.88
CA ILE A 5 13.10 -13.80 3.90
C ILE A 5 12.66 -14.31 2.52
N ARG A 6 13.13 -15.48 2.09
CA ARG A 6 12.68 -16.10 0.84
C ARG A 6 11.19 -16.43 0.88
N MET A 7 10.70 -17.01 1.97
CA MET A 7 9.26 -17.29 2.13
C MET A 7 8.43 -16.01 2.05
N PHE A 8 8.86 -14.93 2.68
CA PHE A 8 8.16 -13.65 2.64
C PHE A 8 8.15 -13.04 1.22
N LYS A 9 9.27 -13.08 0.49
CA LYS A 9 9.32 -12.67 -0.92
C LYS A 9 8.33 -13.46 -1.78
N TRP A 10 8.21 -14.78 -1.58
CA TRP A 10 7.22 -15.60 -2.29
C TRP A 10 5.78 -15.21 -1.94
N LEU A 11 5.48 -14.96 -0.66
CA LEU A 11 4.16 -14.49 -0.25
C LEU A 11 3.79 -13.16 -0.93
N LEU A 12 4.73 -12.22 -1.01
CA LEU A 12 4.52 -10.95 -1.72
C LEU A 12 4.25 -11.13 -3.21
N LEU A 13 4.92 -12.08 -3.87
CA LEU A 13 4.65 -12.40 -5.28
C LEU A 13 3.28 -13.01 -5.48
N ILE A 14 2.85 -13.90 -4.57
CA ILE A 14 1.51 -14.50 -4.62
C ILE A 14 0.44 -13.43 -4.41
N ILE A 15 0.62 -12.56 -3.41
CA ILE A 15 -0.27 -11.42 -3.15
C ILE A 15 -0.32 -10.51 -4.37
N GLY A 16 0.83 -10.10 -4.91
CA GLY A 16 0.91 -9.25 -6.10
C GLY A 16 0.23 -9.89 -7.32
N GLY A 17 0.51 -11.17 -7.61
CA GLY A 17 -0.12 -11.88 -8.72
C GLY A 17 -1.64 -12.02 -8.55
N THR A 18 -2.10 -12.33 -7.35
CA THR A 18 -3.53 -12.48 -7.05
C THR A 18 -4.26 -11.16 -7.21
N THR A 19 -3.71 -10.08 -6.65
CA THR A 19 -4.25 -8.73 -6.82
C THR A 19 -4.30 -8.35 -8.31
N PHE A 20 -3.24 -8.63 -9.08
CA PHE A 20 -3.22 -8.34 -10.52
C PHE A 20 -4.35 -9.04 -11.26
N VAL A 21 -4.51 -10.34 -11.05
CA VAL A 21 -5.56 -11.14 -11.69
C VAL A 21 -6.94 -10.60 -11.32
N LEU A 22 -7.20 -10.39 -10.02
CA LEU A 22 -8.48 -9.86 -9.55
C LEU A 22 -8.76 -8.46 -10.12
N SER A 23 -7.76 -7.60 -10.22
CA SER A 23 -7.93 -6.25 -10.77
C SER A 23 -8.17 -6.21 -12.27
N VAL A 24 -7.72 -7.21 -13.02
CA VAL A 24 -7.94 -7.29 -14.48
C VAL A 24 -9.23 -8.03 -14.82
N THR A 25 -9.62 -9.05 -14.04
CA THR A 25 -10.82 -9.85 -14.33
C THR A 25 -12.04 -9.38 -13.55
N LEU A 26 -11.92 -9.26 -12.23
CA LEU A 26 -13.07 -9.03 -11.35
C LEU A 26 -13.51 -7.56 -11.32
N MET A 27 -12.56 -6.62 -11.35
CA MET A 27 -12.90 -5.19 -11.27
C MET A 27 -13.74 -4.71 -12.48
N PRO A 28 -13.41 -5.04 -13.75
CA PRO A 28 -14.27 -4.67 -14.87
C PRO A 28 -15.68 -5.27 -14.79
N GLU A 29 -15.80 -6.52 -14.35
CA GLU A 29 -17.11 -7.17 -14.17
C GLU A 29 -17.95 -6.46 -13.10
N ILE A 30 -17.35 -6.10 -11.96
CA ILE A 30 -18.03 -5.34 -10.90
C ILE A 30 -18.46 -3.96 -11.41
N ALA A 31 -17.58 -3.27 -12.14
CA ALA A 31 -17.84 -1.94 -12.67
C ALA A 31 -19.00 -1.97 -13.69
N SER A 32 -18.97 -2.90 -14.63
CA SER A 32 -20.03 -3.09 -15.64
C SER A 32 -21.36 -3.49 -15.00
N TRP A 33 -21.33 -4.40 -14.02
CA TRP A 33 -22.53 -4.79 -13.27
C TRP A 33 -23.14 -3.63 -12.50
N ALA A 34 -22.31 -2.79 -11.87
CA ALA A 34 -22.77 -1.60 -11.15
C ALA A 34 -23.39 -0.57 -12.11
N ALA A 35 -22.78 -0.33 -13.27
CA ALA A 35 -23.28 0.56 -14.31
C ALA A 35 -24.63 0.09 -14.87
N TRP A 36 -24.80 -1.22 -15.09
CA TRP A 36 -26.06 -1.80 -15.56
C TRP A 36 -27.18 -1.68 -14.51
N ARG A 37 -26.85 -1.92 -13.22
CA ARG A 37 -27.84 -1.91 -12.14
C ARG A 37 -28.24 -0.51 -11.70
N ILE A 38 -27.35 0.47 -11.84
CA ILE A 38 -27.57 1.87 -11.47
C ILE A 38 -27.15 2.74 -12.67
N PRO A 39 -28.04 2.94 -13.65
CA PRO A 39 -27.73 3.69 -14.88
C PRO A 39 -27.25 5.12 -14.61
N GLU A 40 -27.67 5.71 -13.49
CA GLU A 40 -27.28 7.04 -13.02
C GLU A 40 -25.78 7.19 -12.78
N ILE A 41 -25.05 6.10 -12.52
CA ILE A 41 -23.59 6.10 -12.29
C ILE A 41 -22.82 5.42 -13.41
N ALA A 42 -23.47 5.04 -14.52
CA ALA A 42 -22.81 4.32 -15.60
C ALA A 42 -21.62 5.10 -16.20
N TYR A 43 -21.69 6.43 -16.23
CA TYR A 43 -20.57 7.28 -16.70
C TYR A 43 -19.34 7.23 -15.77
N LEU A 44 -19.48 6.77 -14.52
CA LEU A 44 -18.38 6.59 -13.55
C LEU A 44 -17.66 5.25 -13.70
N GLU A 45 -18.15 4.32 -14.52
CA GLU A 45 -17.55 2.99 -14.73
C GLU A 45 -16.05 3.07 -15.03
N TYR A 46 -15.69 3.75 -16.13
CA TYR A 46 -14.29 3.90 -16.54
C TYR A 46 -13.46 4.77 -15.59
N PRO A 47 -13.95 5.93 -15.10
CA PRO A 47 -13.24 6.71 -14.08
C PRO A 47 -12.87 5.91 -12.83
N LEU A 48 -13.77 5.08 -12.31
CA LEU A 48 -13.51 4.25 -11.14
C LEU A 48 -12.51 3.14 -11.44
N LEU A 49 -12.61 2.51 -12.61
CA LEU A 49 -11.66 1.50 -13.04
C LEU A 49 -10.24 2.07 -13.14
N ILE A 50 -10.10 3.24 -13.76
CA ILE A 50 -8.82 3.95 -13.88
C ILE A 50 -8.29 4.31 -12.48
N PHE A 51 -9.14 4.82 -11.60
CA PHE A 51 -8.75 5.13 -10.22
C PHE A 51 -8.17 3.91 -9.48
N VAL A 52 -8.85 2.76 -9.56
CA VAL A 52 -8.36 1.50 -8.97
C VAL A 52 -7.00 1.12 -9.59
N TRP A 53 -6.86 1.17 -10.92
CA TRP A 53 -5.59 0.83 -11.57
C TRP A 53 -4.45 1.79 -11.25
N VAL A 54 -4.73 3.08 -11.07
CA VAL A 54 -3.72 4.05 -10.62
C VAL A 54 -3.28 3.74 -9.19
N THR A 55 -4.20 3.43 -8.28
CA THR A 55 -3.83 3.05 -6.90
C THR A 55 -3.02 1.75 -6.85
N LEU A 56 -3.26 0.80 -7.75
CA LEU A 56 -2.42 -0.41 -7.85
C LEU A 56 -0.94 -0.12 -8.12
N ILE A 57 -0.63 0.98 -8.82
CA ILE A 57 0.77 1.37 -9.06
C ILE A 57 1.48 1.63 -7.72
N GLY A 58 0.82 2.31 -6.78
CA GLY A 58 1.34 2.56 -5.44
C GLY A 58 1.58 1.26 -4.68
N PHE A 59 0.57 0.38 -4.68
CA PHE A 59 0.64 -0.95 -4.07
C PHE A 59 1.82 -1.80 -4.59
N TYR A 60 2.00 -1.90 -5.91
CA TYR A 60 3.13 -2.65 -6.48
C TYR A 60 4.47 -2.00 -6.17
N TYR A 61 4.51 -0.67 -6.13
CA TYR A 61 5.73 0.03 -5.76
C TYR A 61 6.13 -0.25 -4.31
N ILE A 62 5.17 -0.34 -3.38
CA ILE A 62 5.43 -0.79 -2.00
C ILE A 62 6.03 -2.20 -1.99
N ILE A 63 5.50 -3.13 -2.78
CA ILE A 63 6.07 -4.49 -2.89
C ILE A 63 7.55 -4.42 -3.31
N ILE A 64 7.89 -3.64 -4.33
CA ILE A 64 9.28 -3.47 -4.79
C ILE A 64 10.18 -2.92 -3.67
N LEU A 65 9.70 -1.94 -2.90
CA LEU A 65 10.45 -1.38 -1.77
C LEU A 65 10.65 -2.41 -0.65
N ILE A 66 9.66 -3.26 -0.38
CA ILE A 66 9.79 -4.36 0.60
C ILE A 66 10.84 -5.37 0.12
N PHE A 67 10.86 -5.71 -1.18
CA PHE A 67 11.91 -6.56 -1.77
C PHE A 67 13.30 -5.97 -1.56
N LYS A 68 13.45 -4.64 -1.72
CA LYS A 68 14.70 -3.92 -1.45
C LYS A 68 15.11 -4.04 0.02
N ILE A 69 14.19 -3.85 0.96
CA ILE A 69 14.45 -4.04 2.40
C ILE A 69 14.93 -5.47 2.66
N CYS A 70 14.23 -6.47 2.13
CA CYS A 70 14.62 -7.87 2.30
C CYS A 70 16.02 -8.16 1.76
N SER A 71 16.39 -7.61 0.60
CA SER A 71 17.73 -7.77 0.04
C SER A 71 18.81 -7.05 0.85
N ASN A 72 18.49 -5.90 1.45
CA ASN A 72 19.39 -5.20 2.38
C ASN A 72 19.64 -6.04 3.64
N VAL A 73 18.61 -6.71 4.17
CA VAL A 73 18.75 -7.61 5.33
C VAL A 73 19.63 -8.81 4.99
N GLN A 74 19.52 -9.38 3.80
CA GLN A 74 20.37 -10.52 3.37
C GLN A 74 21.83 -10.12 3.15
N SER A 75 22.11 -8.85 2.88
CA SER A 75 23.46 -8.34 2.62
C SER A 75 24.10 -7.65 3.83
N ASP A 76 23.59 -7.87 5.05
CA ASP A 76 23.99 -7.19 6.29
C ASP A 76 23.96 -5.64 6.24
N LYS A 77 23.15 -5.08 5.32
CA LYS A 77 22.96 -3.63 5.11
C LYS A 77 21.59 -3.15 5.62
N ALA A 78 21.00 -3.89 6.57
CA ALA A 78 19.71 -3.58 7.17
C ALA A 78 19.72 -2.21 7.87
N PHE A 79 20.77 -1.93 8.65
CA PHE A 79 20.92 -0.71 9.45
C PHE A 79 21.66 0.37 8.65
N THR A 80 21.02 0.86 7.59
CA THR A 80 21.55 1.96 6.76
C THR A 80 20.51 3.04 6.60
N MET A 81 20.97 4.28 6.38
CA MET A 81 20.07 5.39 6.03
C MET A 81 19.24 5.12 4.78
N GLY A 82 19.73 4.28 3.86
CA GLY A 82 18.96 3.81 2.70
C GLY A 82 17.73 2.99 3.09
N THR A 83 17.85 2.07 4.06
CA THR A 83 16.72 1.29 4.58
C THR A 83 15.74 2.18 5.34
N VAL A 84 16.24 3.12 6.15
CA VAL A 84 15.40 4.12 6.86
C VAL A 84 14.55 4.93 5.88
N ARG A 85 15.16 5.45 4.81
CA ARG A 85 14.43 6.18 3.75
C ARG A 85 13.40 5.29 3.07
N THR A 86 13.72 4.02 2.84
CA THR A 86 12.79 3.06 2.21
C THR A 86 11.52 2.86 3.06
N PHE A 87 11.65 2.70 4.40
CA PHE A 87 10.49 2.66 5.30
C PHE A 87 9.69 3.97 5.28
N ASP A 88 10.36 5.11 5.25
CA ASP A 88 9.67 6.41 5.20
C ASP A 88 8.90 6.60 3.88
N THR A 89 9.46 6.14 2.76
CA THR A 89 8.79 6.14 1.45
C THR A 89 7.55 5.25 1.46
N ILE A 90 7.63 4.03 2.01
CA ILE A 90 6.47 3.13 2.14
C ILE A 90 5.36 3.81 2.95
N ALA A 91 5.70 4.45 4.07
CA ALA A 91 4.72 5.18 4.88
C ALA A 91 4.00 6.27 4.08
N TRP A 92 4.75 7.09 3.35
CA TRP A 92 4.15 8.17 2.56
C TRP A 92 3.30 7.67 1.39
N ILE A 93 3.68 6.56 0.74
CA ILE A 93 2.84 5.95 -0.29
C ILE A 93 1.52 5.45 0.32
N ALA A 94 1.57 4.76 1.46
CA ALA A 94 0.36 4.29 2.15
C ALA A 94 -0.56 5.45 2.55
N MET A 95 0.00 6.57 3.00
CA MET A 95 -0.78 7.78 3.28
C MET A 95 -1.38 8.39 2.01
N GLY A 96 -0.63 8.38 0.89
CA GLY A 96 -1.12 8.82 -0.41
C GLY A 96 -2.29 7.98 -0.90
N GLU A 97 -2.22 6.65 -0.76
CA GLU A 97 -3.33 5.74 -1.08
C GLU A 97 -4.56 6.06 -0.22
N LEU A 98 -4.39 6.24 1.09
CA LEU A 98 -5.48 6.63 1.98
C LEU A 98 -6.17 7.91 1.52
N ILE A 99 -5.40 8.97 1.24
CA ILE A 99 -5.94 10.25 0.78
C ILE A 99 -6.65 10.08 -0.56
N ALA A 100 -6.08 9.32 -1.50
CA ALA A 100 -6.71 9.04 -2.79
C ALA A 100 -8.07 8.35 -2.60
N TYR A 101 -8.16 7.34 -1.73
CA TYR A 101 -9.43 6.66 -1.43
C TYR A 101 -10.43 7.58 -0.73
N LEU A 102 -10.01 8.40 0.22
CA LEU A 102 -10.89 9.40 0.85
C LEU A 102 -11.49 10.37 -0.19
N ILE A 103 -10.68 10.87 -1.11
CA ILE A 103 -11.14 11.74 -2.20
C ILE A 103 -12.09 10.98 -3.13
N GLY A 104 -11.72 9.76 -3.56
CA GLY A 104 -12.56 8.94 -4.43
C GLY A 104 -13.93 8.65 -3.82
N PHE A 105 -13.97 8.30 -2.54
CA PHE A 105 -15.22 8.10 -1.80
C PHE A 105 -16.01 9.39 -1.59
N ALA A 106 -15.36 10.52 -1.31
CA ALA A 106 -16.03 11.81 -1.20
C ALA A 106 -16.70 12.22 -2.52
N VAL A 107 -16.01 12.03 -3.65
CA VAL A 107 -16.58 12.26 -4.99
C VAL A 107 -17.78 11.34 -5.21
N LEU A 108 -17.64 10.03 -4.95
CA LEU A 108 -18.75 9.07 -5.06
C LEU A 108 -19.95 9.45 -4.21
N ALA A 109 -19.74 9.90 -2.97
CA ALA A 109 -20.82 10.28 -2.05
C ALA A 109 -21.64 11.47 -2.57
N ILE A 110 -21.00 12.44 -3.22
CA ILE A 110 -21.68 13.59 -3.84
C ILE A 110 -22.59 13.11 -4.99
N TRP A 111 -22.11 12.18 -5.82
CA TRP A 111 -22.85 11.69 -6.99
C TRP A 111 -23.96 10.70 -6.66
N LEU A 112 -23.74 9.79 -5.70
CA LEU A 112 -24.73 8.76 -5.37
C LEU A 112 -25.83 9.24 -4.40
N MET A 113 -25.65 10.38 -3.74
CA MET A 113 -26.55 10.94 -2.70
C MET A 113 -27.03 9.92 -1.62
N ARG A 114 -26.41 8.75 -1.53
CA ARG A 114 -26.72 7.64 -0.62
C ARG A 114 -25.44 6.86 -0.33
N ALA A 115 -24.94 6.99 0.90
CA ALA A 115 -23.88 6.12 1.38
C ALA A 115 -24.46 4.73 1.66
N HIS A 116 -24.27 3.79 0.73
CA HIS A 116 -24.52 2.39 1.04
C HIS A 116 -23.58 1.94 2.18
N PRO A 117 -24.07 1.18 3.18
CA PRO A 117 -23.24 0.73 4.30
C PRO A 117 -21.96 0.00 3.86
N SER A 118 -22.00 -0.67 2.71
CA SER A 118 -20.85 -1.34 2.09
C SER A 118 -19.70 -0.38 1.77
N PHE A 119 -20.00 0.82 1.27
CA PHE A 119 -18.97 1.81 0.92
C PHE A 119 -18.24 2.36 2.14
N VAL A 120 -18.97 2.63 3.21
CA VAL A 120 -18.39 3.07 4.48
C VAL A 120 -17.47 1.99 5.05
N PHE A 121 -17.90 0.72 4.98
CA PHE A 121 -17.09 -0.40 5.44
C PHE A 121 -15.80 -0.61 4.62
N ILE A 122 -15.87 -0.48 3.30
CA ILE A 122 -14.67 -0.56 2.43
C ILE A 122 -13.70 0.57 2.76
N LEU A 123 -14.20 1.81 2.88
CA LEU A 123 -13.36 2.95 3.23
C LEU A 123 -12.70 2.77 4.61
N PHE A 124 -13.44 2.24 5.58
CA PHE A 124 -12.89 1.90 6.89
C PHE A 124 -11.76 0.87 6.82
N LEU A 125 -11.93 -0.21 6.05
CA LEU A 125 -10.90 -1.24 5.87
C LEU A 125 -9.64 -0.66 5.21
N VAL A 126 -9.80 0.13 4.15
CA VAL A 126 -8.67 0.78 3.47
C VAL A 126 -7.94 1.72 4.43
N ALA A 127 -8.69 2.55 5.17
CA ALA A 127 -8.12 3.45 6.17
C ALA A 127 -7.36 2.71 7.25
N PHE A 128 -7.92 1.61 7.76
CA PHE A 128 -7.28 0.80 8.79
C PHE A 128 -5.95 0.22 8.30
N VAL A 129 -5.92 -0.39 7.10
CA VAL A 129 -4.69 -0.97 6.54
C VAL A 129 -3.63 0.09 6.29
N CYS A 130 -4.00 1.23 5.69
CA CYS A 130 -3.06 2.31 5.39
C CYS A 130 -2.46 2.93 6.66
N LEU A 131 -3.29 3.20 7.68
CA LEU A 131 -2.84 3.76 8.95
C LEU A 131 -1.96 2.77 9.71
N MET A 132 -2.31 1.47 9.70
CA MET A 132 -1.49 0.43 10.32
C MET A 132 -0.12 0.33 9.65
N LEU A 133 -0.07 0.31 8.31
CA LEU A 133 1.18 0.28 7.56
C LEU A 133 2.02 1.54 7.80
N PHE A 134 1.40 2.73 7.77
CA PHE A 134 2.06 3.99 8.07
C PHE A 134 2.68 3.99 9.47
N GLY A 135 1.89 3.62 10.49
CA GLY A 135 2.34 3.54 11.87
C GLY A 135 3.49 2.56 12.03
N PHE A 136 3.35 1.35 11.47
CA PHE A 136 4.41 0.34 11.48
C PHE A 136 5.72 0.86 10.87
N CYS A 137 5.65 1.47 9.68
CA CYS A 137 6.83 2.01 9.00
C CYS A 137 7.49 3.16 9.77
N LYS A 138 6.71 4.06 10.39
CA LYS A 138 7.27 5.15 11.21
C LYS A 138 7.95 4.63 12.48
N VAL A 139 7.38 3.62 13.13
CA VAL A 139 8.00 2.96 14.28
C VAL A 139 9.32 2.28 13.86
N MET A 140 9.30 1.48 12.79
CA MET A 140 10.51 0.82 12.27
C MET A 140 11.59 1.83 11.89
N LYS A 141 11.22 2.93 11.22
CA LYS A 141 12.13 4.04 10.88
C LYS A 141 12.83 4.58 12.12
N HIS A 142 12.08 4.87 13.18
CA HIS A 142 12.64 5.45 14.42
C HIS A 142 13.58 4.46 15.14
N LEU A 143 13.20 3.18 15.19
CA LEU A 143 14.05 2.13 15.77
C LEU A 143 15.37 1.98 14.99
N LEU A 144 15.30 1.96 13.65
CA LEU A 144 16.50 1.83 12.82
C LEU A 144 17.42 3.03 12.94
N LEU A 145 16.88 4.26 13.01
CA LEU A 145 17.69 5.46 13.24
C LEU A 145 18.47 5.36 14.54
N ARG A 146 17.80 4.98 15.65
CA ARG A 146 18.45 4.83 16.94
C ARG A 146 19.59 3.79 16.93
N VAL A 147 19.42 2.70 16.19
CA VAL A 147 20.47 1.68 16.04
C VAL A 147 21.65 2.19 15.21
N ILE A 148 21.39 3.00 14.18
CA ILE A 148 22.44 3.62 13.38
C ILE A 148 23.24 4.61 14.24
N ASP A 149 22.57 5.50 14.98
CA ASP A 149 23.23 6.50 15.82
C ASP A 149 24.16 5.84 16.86
N ILE A 150 23.69 4.78 17.54
CA ILE A 150 24.50 4.01 18.50
C ILE A 150 25.73 3.39 17.83
N LYS A 151 25.58 2.90 16.60
CA LYS A 151 26.68 2.27 15.86
C LYS A 151 27.73 3.30 15.45
N GLU A 152 27.29 4.48 14.99
CA GLU A 152 28.19 5.59 14.65
C GLU A 152 28.97 6.06 15.88
N GLU A 153 28.31 6.29 17.03
CA GLU A 153 28.99 6.69 18.27
C GLU A 153 30.06 5.68 18.72
N ASN A 154 29.77 4.38 18.62
CA ASN A 154 30.71 3.33 18.99
C ASN A 154 31.92 3.24 18.03
N ASP A 155 31.72 3.51 16.74
CA ASP A 155 32.80 3.53 15.73
C ASP A 155 33.75 4.73 15.93
N TYR A 156 33.31 5.83 16.58
CA TYR A 156 34.14 7.01 16.90
C TYR A 156 34.97 6.90 18.19
N THR A 157 34.77 5.85 19.00
CA THR A 157 35.41 5.73 20.33
C THR A 157 36.60 4.74 20.36
N ILE A 158 36.98 4.18 19.19
CA ILE A 158 38.13 3.28 19.02
C ILE A 158 39.36 4.05 18.54
#